data_AF-A0A520HHI9-F1
#
_entry.id   AF-A0A520HHI9-F1
#
_cell.length_a   1.000
_cell.length_b   1.000
_cell.length_c   1.000
_cell.angle_alpha   90.00
_cell.angle_beta   90.00
_cell.angle_gamma   90.00
#
_symmetry.space_group_name_H-M   'P 1'
#
loop_
_entity.id
_entity.type
_entity.pdbx_description
1 polymer ?
#
loop_
_entity_poly.entity_id
_entity_poly.type
_entity_poly.pdbx_seq_one_letter_code
_entity_poly.pdbx_strand_id
1 'polypeptide(L)'
;MLHKLLLPLLLLAGLHVSSQNNYWQQNVDYKINVSLDDKAHTLTGDITIGYTNNSPQPLEFIWFHLWPNAYKNESTAYYKQISRDSAALVQWKAMK
;
A
#
# COMPACT_ATOMS: atom_id res chain seq x y z
N MET A 1 -34.48 32.54 -42.29
CA MET A 1 -33.78 31.33 -42.81
C MET A 1 -32.53 30.96 -42.01
N LEU A 2 -31.94 31.87 -41.23
CA LEU A 2 -30.71 31.64 -40.43
C LEU A 2 -30.90 30.76 -39.17
N HIS A 3 -32.13 30.70 -38.64
CA HIS A 3 -32.49 29.92 -37.45
C HIS A 3 -32.53 28.40 -37.67
N LYS A 4 -32.62 27.93 -38.93
CA LYS A 4 -32.62 26.48 -39.24
C LYS A 4 -31.23 25.85 -39.22
N LEU A 5 -30.17 26.66 -39.21
CA LEU A 5 -28.76 26.23 -39.13
C LEU A 5 -28.19 26.25 -37.70
N LEU A 6 -28.84 26.94 -36.75
CA LEU A 6 -28.41 26.97 -35.34
C LEU A 6 -28.77 25.68 -34.57
N LEU A 7 -29.85 25.00 -34.96
CA LEU A 7 -30.33 23.80 -34.27
C LEU A 7 -29.36 22.59 -34.32
N PRO A 8 -28.70 22.26 -35.45
CA PRO A 8 -27.73 21.16 -35.47
C PRO A 8 -26.41 21.51 -34.77
N LEU A 9 -26.07 22.80 -34.64
CA LEU A 9 -24.83 23.24 -33.98
C LEU A 9 -24.92 23.16 -32.45
N LEU A 10 -26.13 23.38 -31.90
CA LEU A 10 -26.39 23.22 -30.46
C LEU A 10 -26.39 21.75 -30.02
N LEU A 11 -26.73 20.83 -30.92
CA LEU A 11 -26.71 19.38 -30.68
C LEU A 11 -25.29 18.79 -30.61
N LEU A 12 -24.29 19.45 -31.21
CA LEU A 12 -22.90 18.97 -31.22
C LEU A 12 -22.11 19.34 -29.95
N ALA A 13 -22.61 20.27 -29.13
CA ALA A 13 -21.94 20.76 -27.93
C ALA A 13 -22.19 19.92 -26.65
N GLY A 14 -23.04 18.89 -26.71
CA GLY A 14 -23.50 18.14 -25.54
C GLY A 14 -22.72 16.87 -25.16
N LEU A 15 -21.71 16.47 -25.93
CA LEU A 15 -20.95 15.24 -25.66
C LEU A 15 -19.76 15.51 -24.73
N HIS A 16 -20.04 15.79 -23.46
CA HIS A 16 -19.03 15.72 -22.41
C HIS A 16 -18.79 14.24 -22.08
N VAL A 17 -17.89 13.57 -22.80
CA VAL A 17 -17.38 12.26 -22.41
C VAL A 17 -16.48 12.46 -21.19
N SER A 18 -17.08 12.43 -20.00
CA SER A 18 -16.36 12.47 -18.72
C SER A 18 -15.76 11.09 -18.45
N SER A 19 -14.56 10.84 -18.99
CA SER A 19 -13.72 9.73 -18.58
C SER A 19 -13.01 10.07 -17.26
N GLN A 20 -13.78 10.20 -16.18
CA GLN A 20 -13.23 10.23 -14.83
C GLN A 20 -13.56 8.89 -14.19
N ASN A 21 -12.55 8.01 -14.11
CA ASN A 21 -12.66 6.83 -13.26
C ASN A 21 -12.89 7.32 -11.83
N ASN A 22 -13.96 6.86 -11.19
CA ASN A 22 -14.21 7.15 -9.78
C ASN A 22 -12.99 6.70 -8.97
N TYR A 23 -12.37 7.65 -8.28
CA TYR A 23 -11.20 7.38 -7.46
C TYR A 23 -11.57 6.44 -6.31
N TRP A 24 -10.73 5.45 -6.05
CA TRP A 24 -10.87 4.51 -4.95
C TRP A 24 -9.51 4.32 -4.24
N GLN A 25 -9.54 4.06 -2.94
CA GLN A 25 -8.38 3.72 -2.12
C GLN A 25 -8.66 2.43 -1.36
N GLN A 26 -7.66 1.58 -1.17
CA GLN A 26 -7.81 0.39 -0.32
C GLN A 26 -7.86 0.79 1.15
N ASN A 27 -8.61 0.04 1.94
CA ASN A 27 -8.63 0.18 3.38
C ASN A 27 -7.97 -1.05 4.03
N VAL A 28 -7.03 -0.81 4.95
CA VAL A 28 -6.30 -1.87 5.64
C VAL A 28 -6.25 -1.58 7.13
N ASP A 29 -6.91 -2.44 7.90
CA ASP A 29 -6.96 -2.38 9.36
C ASP A 29 -6.01 -3.41 9.96
N TYR A 30 -5.27 -3.00 10.99
CA TYR A 30 -4.29 -3.86 11.66
C TYR A 30 -4.63 -4.00 13.13
N LYS A 31 -4.69 -5.24 13.60
CA LYS A 31 -4.65 -5.56 15.03
C LYS A 31 -3.41 -6.39 15.32
N ILE A 32 -2.50 -5.82 16.09
CA ILE A 32 -1.22 -6.44 16.45
C ILE A 32 -1.24 -6.67 17.96
N ASN A 33 -1.19 -7.93 18.40
CA ASN A 33 -1.04 -8.28 19.80
C ASN A 33 0.38 -8.80 19.99
N VAL A 34 1.17 -8.15 20.85
CA VAL A 34 2.60 -8.49 21.05
C VAL A 34 2.89 -8.58 22.54
N SER A 35 3.69 -9.58 22.91
CA SER A 35 4.24 -9.77 24.25
C SER A 35 5.77 -9.71 24.20
N LEU A 36 6.34 -9.02 25.18
CA LEU A 36 7.79 -8.94 25.40
C LEU A 36 8.19 -9.92 26.50
N ASP A 37 9.16 -10.79 26.19
CA ASP A 37 9.95 -11.52 27.17
C ASP A 37 11.33 -10.85 27.25
N ASP A 38 11.55 -10.10 28.33
CA ASP A 38 12.77 -9.33 28.57
C ASP A 38 13.96 -10.22 28.94
N LYS A 39 13.72 -11.35 29.61
CA LYS A 39 14.76 -12.32 29.97
C LYS A 39 15.26 -13.10 28.75
N ALA A 40 14.33 -13.50 27.88
CA ALA A 40 14.67 -14.19 26.63
C ALA A 40 14.99 -13.23 25.48
N HIS A 41 14.91 -11.90 25.70
CA HIS A 41 15.08 -10.87 24.69
C HIS A 41 14.26 -11.13 23.41
N THR A 42 13.01 -11.53 23.57
CA THR A 42 12.15 -11.97 22.46
C THR A 42 10.80 -11.25 22.49
N LEU A 43 10.33 -10.85 21.30
CA LEU A 43 8.95 -10.42 21.08
C LEU A 43 8.19 -11.55 20.38
N THR A 44 7.03 -11.91 20.92
CA THR A 44 6.10 -12.86 20.29
C THR A 44 4.76 -12.18 20.08
N GLY A 45 4.07 -12.50 18.99
CA GLY A 45 2.80 -11.85 18.73
C GLY A 45 2.09 -12.36 17.49
N ASP A 46 0.83 -11.95 17.41
CA ASP A 46 -0.12 -12.29 16.35
C ASP A 46 -0.62 -11.01 15.68
N ILE A 47 -0.69 -11.04 14.35
CA ILE A 47 -1.20 -9.93 13.54
C ILE A 47 -2.45 -10.40 12.81
N THR A 48 -3.57 -9.69 13.01
CA THR A 48 -4.77 -9.81 12.20
C THR A 48 -4.85 -8.61 11.27
N ILE A 49 -5.05 -8.86 9.97
CA ILE A 49 -5.14 -7.84 8.93
C ILE A 49 -6.54 -7.91 8.31
N GLY A 50 -7.30 -6.84 8.45
CA GLY A 50 -8.55 -6.63 7.72
C GLY A 50 -8.27 -5.85 6.45
N TYR A 51 -8.47 -6.46 5.28
CA TYR A 51 -8.26 -5.80 3.99
C TYR A 51 -9.60 -5.63 3.26
N THR A 52 -9.94 -4.41 2.87
CA THR A 52 -11.12 -4.11 2.05
C THR A 52 -10.68 -3.76 0.65
N ASN A 53 -11.07 -4.59 -0.33
CA ASN A 53 -10.87 -4.29 -1.75
C ASN A 53 -11.93 -3.29 -2.25
N ASN A 54 -11.58 -2.01 -2.34
CA ASN A 54 -12.45 -0.97 -2.88
C ASN A 54 -12.30 -0.80 -4.41
N SER A 55 -11.44 -1.60 -5.04
CA SER A 55 -11.27 -1.59 -6.50
C SER A 55 -12.54 -2.10 -7.18
N PRO A 56 -12.93 -1.53 -8.34
CA PRO A 56 -13.98 -2.09 -9.18
C PRO A 56 -13.55 -3.42 -9.85
N GLN A 57 -12.27 -3.80 -9.73
CA GLN A 57 -11.72 -5.04 -10.26
C GLN A 57 -11.49 -6.07 -9.14
N PRO A 58 -11.68 -7.37 -9.41
CA PRO A 58 -11.38 -8.42 -8.46
C PRO A 58 -9.87 -8.47 -8.14
N LEU A 59 -9.55 -8.78 -6.90
CA LEU A 59 -8.17 -8.96 -6.43
C LEU A 59 -7.95 -10.44 -6.11
N GLU A 60 -7.10 -11.10 -6.89
CA GLU A 60 -6.84 -12.54 -6.74
C GLU A 60 -5.76 -12.85 -5.70
N PHE A 61 -4.79 -11.94 -5.53
CA PHE A 61 -3.64 -12.15 -4.65
C PHE A 61 -3.32 -10.91 -3.83
N ILE A 62 -2.89 -11.12 -2.59
CA ILE A 62 -2.25 -10.10 -1.75
C ILE A 62 -0.82 -10.55 -1.49
N TRP A 63 0.14 -9.72 -1.88
CA TRP A 63 1.55 -9.97 -1.68
C TRP A 63 2.01 -9.30 -0.39
N PHE A 64 2.69 -10.06 0.47
CA PHE A 64 3.29 -9.55 1.69
C PHE A 64 4.81 -9.51 1.56
N HIS A 65 5.38 -8.34 1.83
CA HIS A 65 6.83 -8.22 1.97
C HIS A 65 7.20 -8.44 3.44
N LEU A 66 7.87 -9.56 3.71
CA LEU A 66 8.25 -9.94 5.07
C LEU A 66 9.76 -10.17 5.14
N TRP A 67 10.37 -9.69 6.23
CA TRP A 67 11.74 -10.02 6.59
C TRP A 67 11.74 -10.80 7.90
N PRO A 68 11.86 -12.14 7.85
CA PRO A 68 11.92 -12.96 9.05
C PRO A 68 13.10 -12.55 9.93
N ASN A 69 12.85 -12.18 11.19
CA ASN A 69 13.86 -11.77 12.14
C ASN A 69 14.85 -10.72 11.58
N ALA A 70 14.33 -9.70 10.89
CA ALA A 70 15.09 -8.65 10.20
C ALA A 70 16.28 -8.06 10.98
N TYR A 71 16.16 -7.97 12.29
CA TYR A 71 17.15 -7.34 13.17
C TYR A 71 18.12 -8.32 13.85
N LYS A 72 18.00 -9.63 13.56
CA LYS A 72 18.79 -10.67 14.26
C LYS A 72 20.30 -10.52 14.04
N ASN A 73 20.74 -10.37 12.79
CA ASN A 73 22.16 -10.21 12.45
C ASN A 73 22.36 -9.76 10.98
N GLU A 74 23.62 -9.59 10.60
CA GLU A 74 24.06 -9.11 9.30
C GLU A 74 23.88 -10.11 8.15
N SER A 75 23.54 -11.37 8.45
CA SER A 75 23.25 -12.38 7.40
C SER A 75 21.82 -12.30 6.87
N THR A 76 20.94 -11.56 7.54
CA THR A 76 19.52 -11.45 7.21
C THR A 76 19.30 -10.76 5.86
N ALA A 77 18.19 -11.11 5.19
CA ALA A 77 17.81 -10.48 3.93
C ALA A 77 17.59 -8.97 4.09
N TYR A 78 17.03 -8.54 5.22
CA TYR A 78 16.85 -7.13 5.52
C TYR A 78 18.19 -6.39 5.57
N TYR A 79 19.16 -6.88 6.36
CA TYR A 79 20.48 -6.25 6.45
C TYR A 79 21.16 -6.14 5.08
N LYS A 80 21.14 -7.22 4.28
CA LYS A 80 21.75 -7.21 2.93
C LYS A 80 21.10 -6.19 1.98
N GLN A 81 19.82 -5.91 2.17
CA GLN A 81 19.10 -4.89 1.40
C GLN A 81 19.49 -3.49 1.86
N ILE A 82 19.48 -3.24 3.17
CA ILE A 82 19.72 -1.90 3.72
C ILE A 82 21.20 -1.52 3.83
N SER A 83 22.14 -2.48 3.78
CA SER A 83 23.58 -2.21 3.92
C SER A 83 24.14 -1.33 2.82
N ARG A 84 23.40 -1.18 1.71
CA ARG A 84 23.72 -0.29 0.59
C ARG A 84 23.25 1.16 0.83
N ASP A 85 22.40 1.37 1.83
CA ASP A 85 21.87 2.67 2.23
C ASP A 85 22.46 3.06 3.59
N SER A 86 23.31 4.08 3.59
CA SER A 86 24.00 4.53 4.81
C SER A 86 23.06 5.03 5.90
N ALA A 87 21.92 5.63 5.55
CA ALA A 87 20.95 6.12 6.53
C ALA A 87 20.16 4.96 7.16
N ALA A 88 19.71 4.01 6.34
CA ALA A 88 19.00 2.83 6.82
C ALA A 88 19.91 1.92 7.69
N LEU A 89 21.19 1.80 7.33
CA LEU A 89 22.18 1.04 8.10
C LEU A 89 22.41 1.63 9.50
N VAL A 90 22.38 2.96 9.65
CA VAL A 90 22.49 3.61 10.97
C VAL A 90 21.30 3.26 11.85
N GLN A 91 20.08 3.31 11.29
CA GLN A 91 18.86 2.97 12.04
C GLN A 91 18.86 1.50 12.50
N TRP A 92 19.28 0.58 11.63
CA TRP A 92 19.37 -0.83 12.01
C TRP A 92 20.36 -1.08 13.15
N LYS A 93 21.50 -0.38 13.16
CA LYS A 93 22.48 -0.47 14.25
C LYS A 93 21.94 0.06 15.57
N ALA A 94 21.00 1.02 15.55
CA ALA A 94 20.37 1.56 16.75
C ALA A 94 19.25 0.67 17.32
N MET A 95 18.70 -0.23 16.50
CA MET A 95 17.64 -1.17 16.89
C MET A 95 18.17 -2.50 17.45
N LYS A 96 19.49 -2.69 17.47
CA LYS A 96 20.15 -3.87 18.02
C LYS A 96 20.71 -3.58 19.40
#